data_AF-A0A2T3KFP1-F1
#
_entry.id   AF-A0A2T3KFP1-F1
#
_cell.length_a   1.000
_cell.length_b   1.000
_cell.length_c   1.000
_cell.angle_alpha   90.00
_cell.angle_beta   90.00
_cell.angle_gamma   90.00
#
_symmetry.space_group_name_H-M   'P 1'
#
loop_
_entity.id
_entity.type
_entity.pdbx_description
1 polymer ?
#
loop_
_entity_poly.entity_id
_entity_poly.type
_entity_poly.pdbx_seq_one_letter_code
_entity_poly.pdbx_strand_id
1 'polypeptide(L)'
;MNKMLSQINIYPIKSTQKLSLSHAIVKSAGIDIDRRFMIALTDGSMITSRRYPQLLQLTTVIQPHGLLFNFPNKAPLSLDFTQLTQTQTSTAVWNDSFQAYTTSEEANQWVSEIIGQPAQLLYNGIESQRTGGKAQVKVSFADNFPVMIISEASLDNLNARTQQIHSIDKFRANLVVSGVEAFAEDSWKRIRIGEVELEIKAPCSRCVLVNYDPQTAQKAVNNEPLATLMTFRSDNAIPTNVNFGMNAIVVKEGIIHQGDSVEVLSYRTPEQYKDRRIALTCIKREPIAKDFVSFSFKAQQKKPLASYSPGQYLPIHISINNQIFERCYTLSSSPLTHQHYTISVKKVDQGMVSNWLHDNLQVGDNIWSDTPSGSFYLEPQKEQNTLLISAGSGITPMMSMLRSLIAEKNTQGLIFYHYCRTQADIPFATELAAIERQHPEIKIFICLTQQQDSTHSFCGRICAEHFVSLQSLANYHAYVCGNARFSQTTQELLINQGLPAAHFYQEQFSQQLAVPEQQHSINIQFNQQQFTGHNQASLLDQIEAADLPIKNGCRAGLCGRCKVKVIEGEVLQQPSTALNDHDKQQGMVLACCSIPTSNIKISQ
;
A
#
# COMPACT_ATOMS: atom_id res chain seq x y z
N MET A 1 -15.26 20.91 21.59
CA MET A 1 -16.16 20.73 20.43
C MET A 1 -17.38 19.95 20.91
N ASN A 2 -18.59 20.35 20.52
CA ASN A 2 -19.80 19.61 20.88
C ASN A 2 -19.95 18.42 19.92
N LYS A 3 -20.10 17.20 20.47
CA LYS A 3 -20.34 15.98 19.68
C LYS A 3 -21.75 16.01 19.13
N MET A 4 -21.93 15.92 17.83
CA MET A 4 -23.25 16.01 17.20
C MET A 4 -23.41 15.08 16.01
N LEU A 5 -24.66 14.69 15.73
CA LEU A 5 -25.04 13.90 14.58
C LEU A 5 -25.05 14.81 13.35
N SER A 6 -24.01 14.74 12.51
CA SER A 6 -23.87 15.64 11.36
C SER A 6 -24.61 15.15 10.11
N GLN A 7 -24.83 13.84 9.95
CA GLN A 7 -25.61 13.30 8.83
C GLN A 7 -26.42 12.06 9.23
N ILE A 8 -27.60 11.92 8.63
CA ILE A 8 -28.42 10.71 8.64
C ILE A 8 -28.56 10.25 7.19
N ASN A 9 -28.20 9.00 6.93
CA ASN A 9 -28.23 8.42 5.59
C ASN A 9 -28.91 7.04 5.61
N ILE A 10 -29.72 6.79 4.59
CA ILE A 10 -30.30 5.47 4.32
C ILE A 10 -29.96 5.01 2.89
N TYR A 11 -30.04 3.71 2.67
CA TYR A 11 -29.80 3.03 1.40
C TYR A 11 -31.01 2.15 1.09
N PRO A 12 -32.14 2.72 0.60
CA PRO A 12 -33.41 2.01 0.50
C PRO A 12 -33.32 0.66 -0.21
N ILE A 13 -32.54 0.60 -1.29
CA ILE A 13 -32.13 -0.64 -1.95
C ILE A 13 -30.68 -0.97 -1.54
N LYS A 14 -30.44 -2.20 -1.08
CA LYS A 14 -29.10 -2.73 -0.82
C LYS A 14 -28.20 -2.48 -2.04
N SER A 15 -26.98 -2.01 -1.80
CA SER A 15 -25.99 -1.78 -2.88
C SER A 15 -26.25 -0.59 -3.82
N THR A 16 -27.17 0.31 -3.48
CA THR A 16 -27.41 1.54 -4.27
C THR A 16 -26.92 2.81 -3.57
N GLN A 17 -27.15 3.98 -4.18
CA GLN A 17 -26.76 5.30 -3.69
C GLN A 17 -27.44 5.63 -2.35
N LYS A 18 -26.84 6.56 -1.61
CA LYS A 18 -27.44 7.07 -0.36
C LYS A 18 -28.62 8.00 -0.65
N LEU A 19 -29.55 8.03 0.30
CA LEU A 19 -30.52 9.10 0.48
C LEU A 19 -30.24 9.76 1.84
N SER A 20 -29.92 11.05 1.84
CA SER A 20 -29.66 11.82 3.07
C SER A 20 -30.96 12.39 3.62
N LEU A 21 -31.11 12.35 4.95
CA LEU A 21 -32.31 12.77 5.67
C LEU A 21 -31.98 13.84 6.71
N SER A 22 -32.92 14.75 6.98
CA SER A 22 -32.82 15.69 8.10
C SER A 22 -33.28 15.09 9.43
N HIS A 23 -34.11 14.04 9.38
CA HIS A 23 -34.60 13.30 10.55
C HIS A 23 -34.97 11.88 10.13
N ALA A 24 -34.98 10.95 11.08
CA ALA A 24 -35.41 9.57 10.82
C ALA A 24 -35.96 8.87 12.05
N ILE A 25 -36.87 7.93 11.81
CA ILE A 25 -37.33 6.97 12.82
C ILE A 25 -36.32 5.82 12.87
N VAL A 26 -35.83 5.51 14.06
CA VAL A 26 -34.94 4.38 14.31
C VAL A 26 -35.68 3.30 15.08
N LYS A 27 -35.81 2.13 14.47
CA LYS A 27 -36.43 0.93 15.05
C LYS A 27 -35.36 -0.10 15.39
N SER A 28 -35.75 -1.15 16.10
CA SER A 28 -34.88 -2.29 16.46
C SER A 28 -34.14 -2.90 15.26
N ALA A 29 -34.78 -2.93 14.09
CA ALA A 29 -34.19 -3.42 12.84
C ALA A 29 -33.34 -2.39 12.06
N GLY A 30 -33.14 -1.19 12.61
CA GLY A 30 -32.37 -0.09 12.02
C GLY A 30 -33.19 1.14 11.68
N ILE A 31 -32.61 2.03 10.90
CA ILE A 31 -33.31 3.22 10.40
C ILE A 31 -34.44 2.77 9.47
N ASP A 32 -35.61 3.38 9.60
CA ASP A 32 -36.76 3.06 8.75
C ASP A 32 -36.40 3.23 7.26
N ILE A 33 -36.92 2.34 6.41
CA ILE A 33 -36.63 2.28 4.97
C ILE A 33 -35.18 1.85 4.61
N ASP A 34 -34.20 1.88 5.53
CA ASP A 34 -32.84 1.45 5.23
C ASP A 34 -32.75 -0.03 4.82
N ARG A 35 -32.26 -0.25 3.59
CA ARG A 35 -32.07 -1.56 2.95
C ARG A 35 -33.31 -2.45 3.07
N ARG A 36 -34.51 -1.86 2.94
CA ARG A 36 -35.78 -2.59 2.88
C ARG A 36 -35.97 -3.35 1.57
N PHE A 37 -35.23 -2.96 0.55
CA PHE A 37 -35.24 -3.59 -0.76
C PHE A 37 -33.88 -4.19 -1.12
N MET A 38 -33.90 -5.21 -1.97
CA MET A 38 -32.69 -5.83 -2.53
C MET A 38 -32.98 -6.34 -3.93
N ILE A 39 -32.05 -6.13 -4.85
CA ILE A 39 -32.09 -6.75 -6.17
C ILE A 39 -31.48 -8.15 -6.05
N ALA A 40 -32.17 -9.16 -6.56
CA ALA A 40 -31.73 -10.54 -6.58
C ALA A 40 -31.88 -11.15 -7.99
N LEU A 41 -31.14 -12.21 -8.27
CA LEU A 41 -31.43 -13.09 -9.41
C LEU A 41 -32.70 -13.91 -9.13
N THR A 42 -33.21 -14.58 -10.16
CA THR A 42 -34.43 -15.39 -10.07
C THR A 42 -34.31 -16.57 -9.10
N ASP A 43 -33.09 -17.03 -8.81
CA ASP A 43 -32.80 -18.06 -7.80
C ASP A 43 -32.72 -17.50 -6.36
N GLY A 44 -32.94 -16.19 -6.17
CA GLY A 44 -32.87 -15.52 -4.88
C GLY A 44 -31.47 -15.04 -4.48
N SER A 45 -30.45 -15.26 -5.31
CA SER A 45 -29.08 -14.80 -5.06
C SER A 45 -28.97 -13.28 -5.13
N MET A 46 -28.42 -12.65 -4.09
CA MET A 46 -28.30 -11.19 -4.03
C MET A 46 -27.39 -10.61 -5.14
N ILE A 47 -27.79 -9.46 -5.66
CA ILE A 47 -26.98 -8.63 -6.56
C ILE A 47 -26.38 -7.47 -5.76
N THR A 48 -25.09 -7.20 -5.98
CA THR A 48 -24.39 -6.10 -5.30
C THR A 48 -23.54 -5.30 -6.27
N SER A 49 -23.25 -4.05 -5.93
CA SER A 49 -22.40 -3.16 -6.73
C SER A 49 -20.92 -3.52 -6.71
N ARG A 50 -20.54 -4.60 -6.02
CA ARG A 50 -19.24 -5.26 -6.23
C ARG A 50 -19.16 -5.91 -7.60
N ARG A 51 -20.27 -6.46 -8.10
CA ARG A 51 -20.39 -7.10 -9.41
C ARG A 51 -21.05 -6.19 -10.44
N TYR A 52 -21.97 -5.33 -10.01
CA TYR A 52 -22.71 -4.40 -10.87
C TYR A 52 -22.57 -2.95 -10.36
N PRO A 53 -21.39 -2.31 -10.52
CA PRO A 53 -21.11 -0.99 -9.95
C PRO A 53 -22.12 0.08 -10.35
N GLN A 54 -22.70 -0.02 -11.55
CA GLN A 54 -23.68 0.93 -12.06
C GLN A 54 -24.88 1.12 -11.12
N LEU A 55 -25.20 0.16 -10.26
CA LEU A 55 -26.23 0.30 -9.22
C LEU A 55 -26.01 1.49 -8.27
N LEU A 56 -24.77 2.00 -8.17
CA LEU A 56 -24.46 3.21 -7.40
C LEU A 56 -25.06 4.48 -8.02
N GLN A 57 -25.50 4.44 -9.28
CA GLN A 57 -26.19 5.55 -9.96
C GLN A 57 -27.72 5.51 -9.73
N LEU A 58 -28.24 4.49 -9.05
CA LEU A 58 -29.66 4.40 -8.70
C LEU A 58 -29.95 5.31 -7.51
N THR A 59 -30.80 6.32 -7.74
CA THR A 59 -31.26 7.25 -6.71
C THR A 59 -32.69 6.95 -6.28
N THR A 60 -33.04 7.35 -5.08
CA THR A 60 -34.38 7.14 -4.50
C THR A 60 -34.96 8.46 -4.01
N VAL A 61 -36.26 8.65 -4.25
CA VAL A 61 -37.06 9.72 -3.64
C VAL A 61 -38.20 9.09 -2.84
N ILE A 62 -38.47 9.63 -1.64
CA ILE A 62 -39.58 9.18 -0.80
C ILE A 62 -40.88 9.80 -1.29
N GLN A 63 -41.94 8.99 -1.41
CA GLN A 63 -43.30 9.42 -1.73
C GLN A 63 -44.26 9.03 -0.59
N PRO A 64 -45.47 9.63 -0.51
CA PRO A 64 -46.41 9.36 0.60
C PRO A 64 -46.75 7.89 0.82
N HIS A 65 -46.84 7.08 -0.24
CA HIS A 65 -47.22 5.67 -0.18
C HIS A 65 -46.12 4.73 -0.70
N GLY A 66 -44.91 5.22 -0.92
CA GLY A 66 -43.92 4.45 -1.66
C GLY A 66 -42.59 5.14 -1.92
N LEU A 67 -41.87 4.64 -2.91
CA LEU A 67 -40.57 5.14 -3.34
C LEU A 67 -40.54 5.33 -4.86
N LEU A 68 -39.91 6.40 -5.32
CA LEU A 68 -39.58 6.58 -6.72
C LEU A 68 -38.09 6.28 -6.94
N PHE A 69 -37.79 5.32 -7.79
CA PHE A 69 -36.42 4.97 -8.17
C PHE A 69 -36.07 5.56 -9.52
N ASN A 70 -34.92 6.24 -9.60
CA ASN A 70 -34.39 6.78 -10.85
C ASN A 70 -33.07 6.09 -11.19
N PHE A 71 -32.85 5.89 -12.48
CA PHE A 71 -31.60 5.37 -13.05
C PHE A 71 -31.31 6.09 -14.37
N PRO A 72 -30.04 6.40 -14.70
CA PRO A 72 -29.71 7.10 -15.94
C PRO A 72 -30.28 6.40 -17.18
N ASN A 73 -30.86 7.18 -18.09
CA ASN A 73 -31.45 6.71 -19.35
C ASN A 73 -32.60 5.69 -19.21
N LYS A 74 -33.30 5.67 -18.06
CA LYS A 74 -34.53 4.88 -17.89
C LYS A 74 -35.67 5.76 -17.39
N ALA A 75 -36.90 5.37 -17.73
CA ALA A 75 -38.08 5.93 -17.09
C ALA A 75 -38.04 5.62 -15.58
N PRO A 76 -38.42 6.57 -14.71
CA PRO A 76 -38.51 6.32 -13.27
C PRO A 76 -39.46 5.17 -12.94
N LEU A 77 -39.10 4.35 -11.95
CA LEU A 77 -39.95 3.29 -11.41
C LEU A 77 -40.63 3.79 -10.14
N SER A 78 -41.95 3.91 -10.16
CA SER A 78 -42.74 4.25 -8.97
C SER A 78 -43.16 2.97 -8.26
N LEU A 79 -42.82 2.84 -6.99
CA LEU A 79 -43.10 1.65 -6.18
C LEU A 79 -44.04 2.01 -5.02
N ASP A 80 -45.33 1.69 -5.16
CA ASP A 80 -46.34 1.85 -4.11
C ASP A 80 -46.37 0.63 -3.19
N PHE A 81 -46.16 0.85 -1.89
CA PHE A 81 -46.12 -0.21 -0.89
C PHE A 81 -47.45 -0.95 -0.74
N THR A 82 -48.57 -0.30 -1.09
CA THR A 82 -49.92 -0.91 -1.05
C THR A 82 -50.20 -1.82 -2.23
N GLN A 83 -49.41 -1.72 -3.30
CA GLN A 83 -49.58 -2.47 -4.55
C GLN A 83 -48.54 -3.59 -4.73
N LEU A 84 -47.71 -3.83 -3.71
CA LEU A 84 -46.76 -4.94 -3.75
C LEU A 84 -47.50 -6.28 -3.74
N THR A 85 -47.03 -7.22 -4.55
CA THR A 85 -47.60 -8.57 -4.65
C THR A 85 -47.47 -9.34 -3.34
N GLN A 86 -46.35 -9.15 -2.64
CA GLN A 86 -46.06 -9.75 -1.32
C GLN A 86 -46.12 -11.28 -1.29
N THR A 87 -45.77 -11.96 -2.39
CA THR A 87 -45.58 -13.41 -2.36
C THR A 87 -44.25 -13.74 -1.70
N GLN A 88 -44.24 -14.68 -0.76
CA GLN A 88 -43.00 -15.11 -0.11
C GLN A 88 -42.07 -15.81 -1.11
N THR A 89 -40.78 -15.49 -1.03
CA THR A 89 -39.74 -16.11 -1.85
C THR A 89 -38.45 -16.25 -1.05
N SER A 90 -37.76 -17.37 -1.29
CA SER A 90 -36.47 -17.66 -0.66
C SER A 90 -35.39 -16.75 -1.23
N THR A 91 -34.55 -16.21 -0.34
CA THR A 91 -33.38 -15.43 -0.73
C THR A 91 -32.28 -15.58 0.30
N ALA A 92 -31.09 -15.07 -0.02
CA ALA A 92 -29.97 -15.05 0.90
C ALA A 92 -29.21 -13.73 0.85
N VAL A 93 -28.72 -13.31 2.02
CA VAL A 93 -27.71 -12.25 2.15
C VAL A 93 -26.47 -12.92 2.72
N TRP A 94 -25.46 -13.11 1.87
CA TRP A 94 -24.29 -13.93 2.20
C TRP A 94 -24.69 -15.37 2.56
N ASN A 95 -24.39 -15.81 3.76
CA ASN A 95 -24.69 -17.15 4.25
C ASN A 95 -26.03 -17.21 5.00
N ASP A 96 -26.73 -16.09 5.13
CA ASP A 96 -28.01 -16.01 5.86
C ASP A 96 -29.17 -16.18 4.86
N SER A 97 -29.80 -17.36 4.86
CA SER A 97 -30.99 -17.66 4.06
C SER A 97 -32.28 -17.36 4.83
N PHE A 98 -33.26 -16.75 4.17
CA PHE A 98 -34.53 -16.32 4.79
C PHE A 98 -35.61 -16.08 3.73
N GLN A 99 -36.83 -15.82 4.18
CA GLN A 99 -37.95 -15.46 3.31
C GLN A 99 -38.05 -13.94 3.15
N ALA A 100 -38.14 -13.49 1.90
CA ALA A 100 -38.49 -12.13 1.53
C ALA A 100 -39.80 -12.13 0.74
N TYR A 101 -40.21 -10.97 0.25
CA TYR A 101 -41.46 -10.75 -0.47
C TYR A 101 -41.19 -10.21 -1.86
N THR A 102 -41.95 -10.65 -2.85
CA THR A 102 -41.93 -10.08 -4.20
C THR A 102 -42.58 -8.70 -4.23
N THR A 103 -42.14 -7.87 -5.18
CA THR A 103 -42.67 -6.50 -5.36
C THR A 103 -43.70 -6.44 -6.48
N SER A 104 -43.29 -6.29 -7.74
CA SER A 104 -44.16 -6.30 -8.92
C SER A 104 -43.39 -6.76 -10.16
N GLU A 105 -44.12 -7.19 -11.19
CA GLU A 105 -43.50 -7.59 -12.46
C GLU A 105 -42.82 -6.42 -13.17
N GLU A 106 -43.41 -5.21 -13.10
CA GLU A 106 -42.81 -3.99 -13.61
C GLU A 106 -41.46 -3.69 -12.92
N ALA A 107 -41.40 -3.83 -11.60
CA ALA A 107 -40.16 -3.62 -10.86
C ALA A 107 -39.09 -4.67 -11.23
N ASN A 108 -39.49 -5.94 -11.41
CA ASN A 108 -38.60 -7.01 -11.85
C ASN A 108 -38.05 -6.74 -13.25
N GLN A 109 -38.89 -6.34 -14.19
CA GLN A 109 -38.47 -5.97 -15.55
C GLN A 109 -37.50 -4.78 -15.51
N TRP A 110 -37.83 -3.73 -14.75
CA TRP A 110 -37.01 -2.53 -14.65
C TRP A 110 -35.60 -2.81 -14.11
N VAL A 111 -35.48 -3.62 -13.05
CA VAL A 111 -34.16 -4.03 -12.55
C VAL A 111 -33.46 -5.01 -13.49
N SER A 112 -34.19 -5.92 -14.15
CA SER A 112 -33.61 -6.85 -15.13
C SER A 112 -32.92 -6.11 -16.27
N GLU A 113 -33.52 -5.03 -16.77
CA GLU A 113 -32.95 -4.20 -17.83
C GLU A 113 -31.67 -3.45 -17.37
N ILE A 114 -31.56 -3.09 -16.09
CA ILE A 114 -30.33 -2.46 -15.54
C ILE A 114 -29.20 -3.48 -15.37
N ILE A 115 -29.55 -4.69 -14.95
CA ILE A 115 -28.58 -5.76 -14.71
C ILE A 115 -28.15 -6.43 -16.04
N GLY A 116 -29.01 -6.41 -17.06
CA GLY A 116 -28.79 -7.05 -18.35
C GLY A 116 -29.12 -8.55 -18.36
N GLN A 117 -29.82 -9.06 -17.34
CA GLN A 117 -30.29 -10.44 -17.25
C GLN A 117 -31.50 -10.51 -16.30
N PRO A 118 -32.28 -11.61 -16.29
CA PRO A 118 -33.41 -11.78 -15.40
C PRO A 118 -33.05 -11.55 -13.92
N ALA A 119 -33.71 -10.58 -13.30
CA ALA A 119 -33.54 -10.17 -11.92
C ALA A 119 -34.90 -9.75 -11.34
N GLN A 120 -34.97 -9.70 -10.01
CA GLN A 120 -36.17 -9.35 -9.26
C GLN A 120 -35.85 -8.35 -8.16
N LEU A 121 -36.79 -7.47 -7.87
CA LEU A 121 -36.72 -6.56 -6.73
C LEU A 121 -37.48 -7.19 -5.57
N LEU A 122 -36.76 -7.49 -4.49
CA LEU A 122 -37.30 -8.10 -3.28
C LEU A 122 -37.52 -7.04 -2.20
N TYR A 123 -38.54 -7.27 -1.38
CA TYR A 123 -38.92 -6.48 -0.21
C TYR A 123 -38.83 -7.34 1.05
N ASN A 124 -38.29 -6.80 2.14
CA ASN A 124 -38.15 -7.56 3.40
C ASN A 124 -39.35 -7.41 4.36
N GLY A 125 -40.47 -6.84 3.88
CA GLY A 125 -41.66 -6.58 4.70
C GLY A 125 -41.56 -5.30 5.52
N ILE A 126 -42.70 -4.87 6.09
CA ILE A 126 -42.75 -3.73 7.03
C ILE A 126 -41.87 -4.05 8.25
N GLU A 127 -42.04 -5.28 8.75
CA GLU A 127 -41.16 -5.88 9.74
C GLU A 127 -40.28 -6.95 9.10
N SER A 128 -38.97 -6.85 9.34
CA SER A 128 -38.06 -7.87 8.84
C SER A 128 -38.14 -9.15 9.68
N GLN A 129 -38.18 -10.28 8.98
CA GLN A 129 -38.08 -11.61 9.58
C GLN A 129 -36.63 -12.12 9.66
N ARG A 130 -35.65 -11.33 9.19
CA ARG A 130 -34.25 -11.73 9.18
C ARG A 130 -33.54 -11.31 10.46
N THR A 131 -32.80 -12.25 11.05
CA THR A 131 -31.86 -11.99 12.15
C THR A 131 -30.44 -11.93 11.59
N GLY A 132 -29.68 -10.89 11.92
CA GLY A 132 -28.32 -10.72 11.42
C GLY A 132 -27.35 -11.66 12.14
N GLY A 133 -26.57 -12.44 11.40
CA GLY A 133 -25.70 -13.48 11.98
C GLY A 133 -24.72 -12.99 13.05
N LYS A 134 -24.11 -11.80 12.88
CA LYS A 134 -23.23 -11.23 13.93
C LYS A 134 -23.95 -10.39 14.97
N ALA A 135 -25.01 -9.67 14.58
CA ALA A 135 -25.71 -8.78 15.50
C ALA A 135 -26.67 -9.51 16.45
N GLN A 136 -27.15 -10.70 16.05
CA GLN A 136 -28.13 -11.49 16.79
C GLN A 136 -29.42 -10.73 17.11
N VAL A 137 -29.78 -9.76 16.26
CA VAL A 137 -31.03 -8.98 16.30
C VAL A 137 -31.64 -8.91 14.90
N LYS A 138 -32.91 -8.50 14.81
CA LYS A 138 -33.58 -8.27 13.52
C LYS A 138 -32.80 -7.23 12.71
N VAL A 139 -32.63 -7.49 11.42
CA VAL A 139 -32.00 -6.58 10.45
C VAL A 139 -32.72 -6.67 9.12
N SER A 140 -32.65 -5.62 8.31
CA SER A 140 -33.14 -5.65 6.94
C SER A 140 -32.22 -6.42 5.99
N PHE A 141 -32.16 -6.07 4.70
CA PHE A 141 -31.12 -6.57 3.78
C PHE A 141 -29.72 -6.00 4.08
N ALA A 142 -29.52 -5.28 5.19
CA ALA A 142 -28.20 -4.92 5.72
C ALA A 142 -27.30 -6.15 5.89
N ASP A 143 -25.97 -5.99 5.90
CA ASP A 143 -25.09 -7.17 5.95
C ASP A 143 -25.21 -7.94 7.25
N ASN A 144 -24.90 -7.30 8.38
CA ASN A 144 -24.91 -7.95 9.68
C ASN A 144 -25.58 -7.13 10.79
N PHE A 145 -25.53 -5.81 10.70
CA PHE A 145 -25.97 -4.90 11.76
C PHE A 145 -26.97 -3.87 11.23
N PRO A 146 -27.91 -3.41 12.07
CA PRO A 146 -28.97 -2.48 11.67
C PRO A 146 -28.49 -1.03 11.47
N VAL A 147 -27.39 -0.62 12.14
CA VAL A 147 -26.86 0.74 12.07
C VAL A 147 -25.34 0.71 12.00
N MET A 148 -24.76 1.61 11.19
CA MET A 148 -23.32 1.86 11.15
C MET A 148 -23.01 3.34 11.35
N ILE A 149 -21.98 3.63 12.15
CA ILE A 149 -21.55 4.96 12.57
C ILE A 149 -20.10 5.21 12.13
N ILE A 150 -19.81 6.41 11.64
CA ILE A 150 -18.46 6.89 11.32
C ILE A 150 -18.33 8.33 11.79
N SER A 151 -17.15 8.74 12.29
CA SER A 151 -16.88 10.16 12.54
C SER A 151 -16.24 10.87 11.35
N GLU A 152 -16.54 12.17 11.19
CA GLU A 152 -15.86 13.03 10.20
C GLU A 152 -14.35 13.09 10.44
N ALA A 153 -13.94 13.15 11.71
CA ALA A 153 -12.53 13.17 12.08
C ALA A 153 -11.77 11.88 11.68
N SER A 154 -12.43 10.72 11.69
CA SER A 154 -11.86 9.47 11.15
C SER A 154 -11.62 9.56 9.64
N LEU A 155 -12.55 10.18 8.91
CA LEU A 155 -12.39 10.42 7.47
C LEU A 155 -11.27 11.43 7.19
N ASP A 156 -11.20 12.52 7.95
CA ASP A 156 -10.12 13.51 7.83
C ASP A 156 -8.76 12.88 8.08
N ASN A 157 -8.65 11.98 9.06
CA ASN A 157 -7.41 11.25 9.32
C ASN A 157 -7.03 10.33 8.16
N LEU A 158 -8.00 9.65 7.55
CA LEU A 158 -7.78 8.85 6.34
C LEU A 158 -7.31 9.74 5.18
N ASN A 159 -8.00 10.84 4.91
CA ASN A 159 -7.67 11.78 3.83
C ASN A 159 -6.29 12.41 4.03
N ALA A 160 -5.87 12.67 5.27
CA ALA A 160 -4.53 13.15 5.58
C ALA A 160 -3.41 12.13 5.27
N ARG A 161 -3.76 10.87 5.00
CA ARG A 161 -2.83 9.74 4.77
C ARG A 161 -2.73 9.31 3.30
N THR A 162 -3.49 9.96 2.42
CA THR A 162 -3.51 9.72 0.97
C THR A 162 -3.55 11.06 0.21
N GLN A 163 -3.33 11.03 -1.10
CA GLN A 163 -3.48 12.21 -1.98
C GLN A 163 -4.89 12.33 -2.55
N GLN A 164 -5.73 11.29 -2.41
CA GLN A 164 -7.12 11.33 -2.85
C GLN A 164 -8.02 11.86 -1.74
N ILE A 165 -8.86 12.85 -2.07
CA ILE A 165 -9.91 13.28 -1.15
C ILE A 165 -11.06 12.29 -1.25
N HIS A 166 -11.29 11.54 -0.19
CA HIS A 166 -12.40 10.61 -0.07
C HIS A 166 -13.59 11.25 0.62
N SER A 167 -14.79 10.93 0.12
CA SER A 167 -16.05 11.23 0.78
C SER A 167 -16.47 10.10 1.72
N ILE A 168 -17.16 10.44 2.80
CA ILE A 168 -17.75 9.48 3.75
C ILE A 168 -18.73 8.51 3.07
N ASP A 169 -19.29 8.93 1.94
CA ASP A 169 -20.30 8.18 1.18
C ASP A 169 -19.79 6.84 0.66
N LYS A 170 -18.48 6.74 0.44
CA LYS A 170 -17.80 5.49 0.07
C LYS A 170 -17.97 4.40 1.13
N PHE A 171 -18.12 4.80 2.39
CA PHE A 171 -18.17 3.88 3.54
C PHE A 171 -19.59 3.50 3.94
N ARG A 172 -20.61 4.09 3.33
CA ARG A 172 -22.01 3.72 3.47
C ARG A 172 -22.54 3.76 4.92
N ALA A 173 -22.07 4.74 5.69
CA ALA A 173 -22.50 4.94 7.07
C ALA A 173 -23.95 5.44 7.14
N ASN A 174 -24.70 4.93 8.10
CA ASN A 174 -26.04 5.42 8.39
C ASN A 174 -26.00 6.72 9.18
N LEU A 175 -25.11 6.80 10.16
CA LEU A 175 -24.95 7.96 11.04
C LEU A 175 -23.53 8.49 10.93
N VAL A 176 -23.40 9.80 10.71
CA VAL A 176 -22.10 10.49 10.72
C VAL A 176 -22.05 11.42 11.92
N VAL A 177 -20.95 11.38 12.68
CA VAL A 177 -20.76 12.19 13.88
C VAL A 177 -19.63 13.19 13.69
N SER A 178 -19.84 14.43 14.11
CA SER A 178 -18.82 15.48 14.11
C SER A 178 -18.47 15.92 15.53
N GLY A 179 -17.43 16.75 15.65
CA GLY A 179 -17.01 17.32 16.94
C GLY A 179 -16.30 16.33 17.88
N VAL A 180 -15.68 15.30 17.32
CA VAL A 180 -14.92 14.25 18.03
C VAL A 180 -13.50 14.13 17.48
N GLU A 181 -12.62 13.48 18.23
CA GLU A 181 -11.29 13.11 17.73
C GLU A 181 -11.38 11.94 16.74
N ALA A 182 -10.37 11.80 15.88
CA ALA A 182 -10.31 10.70 14.92
C ALA A 182 -10.37 9.34 15.63
N PHE A 183 -11.23 8.46 15.14
CA PHE A 183 -11.50 7.13 15.68
C PHE A 183 -12.05 7.10 17.12
N ALA A 184 -12.57 8.21 17.63
CA ALA A 184 -13.22 8.23 18.94
C ALA A 184 -14.36 7.20 19.03
N GLU A 185 -15.05 6.95 17.92
CA GLU A 185 -16.15 5.98 17.83
C GLU A 185 -15.74 4.54 18.17
N ASP A 186 -14.46 4.17 17.98
CA ASP A 186 -13.97 2.82 18.29
C ASP A 186 -14.07 2.51 19.80
N SER A 187 -13.97 3.55 20.63
CA SER A 187 -14.00 3.48 22.09
C SER A 187 -15.39 3.53 22.70
N TRP A 188 -16.44 3.83 21.91
CA TRP A 188 -17.80 3.94 22.45
C TRP A 188 -18.39 2.56 22.65
N LYS A 189 -19.12 2.36 23.76
CA LYS A 189 -19.88 1.14 24.03
C LYS A 189 -21.38 1.38 23.95
N ARG A 190 -21.86 2.44 24.58
CA ARG A 190 -23.27 2.88 24.54
C ARG A 190 -23.32 4.37 24.27
N ILE A 191 -24.17 4.79 23.35
CA ILE A 191 -24.39 6.20 23.03
C ILE A 191 -25.87 6.52 22.99
N ARG A 192 -26.20 7.79 23.21
CA ARG A 192 -27.54 8.36 23.02
C ARG A 192 -27.47 9.48 21.99
N ILE A 193 -28.42 9.48 21.07
CA ILE A 193 -28.62 10.53 20.07
C ILE A 193 -30.10 10.85 20.05
N GLY A 194 -30.47 12.07 20.45
CA GLY A 194 -31.88 12.42 20.67
C GLY A 194 -32.54 11.43 21.64
N GLU A 195 -33.60 10.76 21.17
CA GLU A 195 -34.35 9.77 21.96
C GLU A 195 -33.75 8.35 21.91
N VAL A 196 -32.88 8.10 20.95
CA VAL A 196 -32.40 6.77 20.55
C VAL A 196 -31.14 6.40 21.33
N GLU A 197 -31.09 5.17 21.83
CA GLU A 197 -29.88 4.59 22.41
C GLU A 197 -29.34 3.47 21.53
N LEU A 198 -28.03 3.50 21.28
CA LEU A 198 -27.31 2.53 20.47
C LEU A 198 -26.23 1.84 21.32
N GLU A 199 -26.04 0.53 21.08
CA GLU A 199 -24.90 -0.22 21.60
C GLU A 199 -23.94 -0.56 20.46
N ILE A 200 -22.68 -0.14 20.61
CA ILE A 200 -21.62 -0.36 19.64
C ILE A 200 -21.03 -1.75 19.82
N LYS A 201 -21.19 -2.61 18.80
CA LYS A 201 -20.86 -4.04 18.91
C LYS A 201 -19.50 -4.37 18.32
N ALA A 202 -19.21 -3.93 17.11
CA ALA A 202 -18.02 -4.39 16.39
C ALA A 202 -17.50 -3.35 15.38
N PRO A 203 -16.20 -3.34 15.08
CA PRO A 203 -15.67 -2.65 13.92
C PRO A 203 -16.34 -3.14 12.64
N CYS A 204 -16.43 -2.25 11.67
CA CYS A 204 -17.03 -2.56 10.39
C CYS A 204 -15.95 -2.82 9.34
N SER A 205 -15.82 -4.10 8.99
CA SER A 205 -14.95 -4.59 7.92
C SER A 205 -15.31 -3.96 6.58
N ARG A 206 -14.28 -3.49 5.87
CA ARG A 206 -14.42 -2.85 4.56
C ARG A 206 -13.99 -3.79 3.45
N CYS A 207 -14.78 -3.82 2.39
CA CYS A 207 -14.50 -4.57 1.19
C CYS A 207 -14.25 -3.64 0.00
N VAL A 208 -13.93 -4.22 -1.15
CA VAL A 208 -13.64 -3.52 -2.41
C VAL A 208 -14.70 -2.49 -2.83
N LEU A 209 -15.94 -2.58 -2.34
CA LEU A 209 -17.00 -1.62 -2.66
C LEU A 209 -16.62 -0.17 -2.31
N VAL A 210 -15.83 0.05 -1.24
CA VAL A 210 -15.42 1.41 -0.84
C VAL A 210 -14.52 2.08 -1.88
N ASN A 211 -13.94 1.28 -2.79
CA ASN A 211 -13.09 1.80 -3.87
C ASN A 211 -13.91 2.36 -5.02
N TYR A 212 -15.22 2.14 -5.07
CA TYR A 212 -16.06 2.72 -6.11
C TYR A 212 -16.47 4.13 -5.73
N ASP A 213 -16.57 5.00 -6.71
CA ASP A 213 -17.17 6.32 -6.55
C ASP A 213 -18.71 6.17 -6.47
N PRO A 214 -19.36 6.64 -5.40
CA PRO A 214 -20.81 6.52 -5.25
C PRO A 214 -21.64 7.33 -6.26
N GLN A 215 -21.04 8.30 -6.96
CA GLN A 215 -21.73 9.11 -7.97
C GLN A 215 -21.47 8.58 -9.38
N THR A 216 -20.23 8.26 -9.71
CA THR A 216 -19.86 7.86 -11.08
C THR A 216 -19.89 6.35 -11.30
N ALA A 217 -19.95 5.55 -10.23
CA ALA A 217 -19.78 4.10 -10.25
C ALA A 217 -18.41 3.62 -10.78
N GLN A 218 -17.44 4.52 -10.95
CA GLN A 218 -16.10 4.16 -11.40
C GLN A 218 -15.27 3.65 -10.23
N LYS A 219 -14.44 2.63 -10.48
CA LYS A 219 -13.50 2.12 -9.50
C LYS A 219 -12.30 3.07 -9.41
N ALA A 220 -11.92 3.45 -8.19
CA ALA A 220 -10.75 4.27 -7.94
C ALA A 220 -9.46 3.55 -8.35
N VAL A 221 -8.51 4.35 -8.85
CA VAL A 221 -7.15 3.90 -9.18
C VAL A 221 -6.44 3.43 -7.89
N ASN A 222 -5.56 2.45 -8.01
CA ASN A 222 -4.73 1.92 -6.92
C ASN A 222 -5.49 1.35 -5.71
N ASN A 223 -6.77 1.00 -5.87
CA ASN A 223 -7.61 0.41 -4.81
C ASN A 223 -7.81 1.32 -3.59
N GLU A 224 -7.79 2.64 -3.76
CA GLU A 224 -8.11 3.59 -2.69
C GLU A 224 -9.62 3.70 -2.42
N PRO A 225 -10.08 3.95 -1.17
CA PRO A 225 -9.32 4.21 0.06
C PRO A 225 -8.80 2.95 0.76
N LEU A 226 -9.17 1.75 0.29
CA LEU A 226 -8.85 0.50 0.98
C LEU A 226 -7.33 0.28 1.07
N ALA A 227 -6.59 0.69 0.04
CA ALA A 227 -5.13 0.66 0.02
C ALA A 227 -4.51 1.42 1.20
N THR A 228 -4.93 2.68 1.40
CA THR A 228 -4.46 3.47 2.53
C THR A 228 -4.92 2.89 3.87
N LEU A 229 -6.19 2.46 3.98
CA LEU A 229 -6.69 1.84 5.22
C LEU A 229 -5.91 0.57 5.60
N MET A 230 -5.49 -0.26 4.64
CA MET A 230 -4.65 -1.45 4.91
C MET A 230 -3.34 -1.13 5.63
N THR A 231 -2.83 0.11 5.51
CA THR A 231 -1.58 0.51 6.14
C THR A 231 -1.71 0.73 7.65
N PHE A 232 -2.91 1.01 8.16
CA PHE A 232 -3.08 1.42 9.56
C PHE A 232 -4.40 0.98 10.24
N ARG A 233 -5.28 0.28 9.52
CA ARG A 233 -6.59 -0.19 9.99
C ARG A 233 -6.84 -1.68 9.74
N SER A 234 -5.79 -2.42 9.39
CA SER A 234 -5.84 -3.88 9.25
C SER A 234 -5.75 -4.56 10.61
N ASP A 235 -6.59 -5.59 10.83
CA ASP A 235 -6.51 -6.42 12.02
C ASP A 235 -5.14 -7.09 12.15
N ASN A 236 -4.66 -7.18 13.39
CA ASN A 236 -3.37 -7.80 13.67
C ASN A 236 -3.35 -9.31 13.35
N ALA A 237 -4.46 -10.00 13.61
CA ALA A 237 -4.59 -11.44 13.38
C ALA A 237 -4.87 -11.77 11.90
N ILE A 238 -5.62 -10.90 11.20
CA ILE A 238 -6.02 -11.10 9.81
C ILE A 238 -5.74 -9.79 9.05
N PRO A 239 -4.51 -9.60 8.53
CA PRO A 239 -4.11 -8.35 7.88
C PRO A 239 -4.96 -7.91 6.68
N THR A 240 -5.71 -8.85 6.08
CA THR A 240 -6.66 -8.59 4.98
C THR A 240 -8.01 -8.07 5.46
N ASN A 241 -8.32 -8.18 6.76
CA ASN A 241 -9.52 -7.60 7.35
C ASN A 241 -9.25 -6.15 7.76
N VAL A 242 -9.79 -5.21 6.97
CA VAL A 242 -9.56 -3.77 7.13
C VAL A 242 -10.80 -3.14 7.74
N ASN A 243 -10.66 -2.36 8.81
CA ASN A 243 -11.79 -1.86 9.59
C ASN A 243 -11.89 -0.33 9.58
N PHE A 244 -13.06 0.20 9.26
CA PHE A 244 -13.32 1.64 9.32
C PHE A 244 -14.78 1.88 9.67
N GLY A 245 -15.06 2.65 10.73
CA GLY A 245 -16.41 2.79 11.28
C GLY A 245 -16.87 1.63 12.15
N MET A 246 -17.98 1.86 12.85
CA MET A 246 -18.48 0.97 13.90
C MET A 246 -19.91 0.53 13.63
N ASN A 247 -20.17 -0.75 13.83
CA ASN A 247 -21.49 -1.34 13.76
C ASN A 247 -22.19 -1.28 15.12
N ALA A 248 -23.48 -0.94 15.10
CA ALA A 248 -24.30 -0.77 16.30
C ALA A 248 -25.63 -1.51 16.20
N ILE A 249 -26.21 -1.82 17.35
CA ILE A 249 -27.60 -2.27 17.51
C ILE A 249 -28.41 -1.20 18.22
N VAL A 250 -29.70 -1.17 17.95
CA VAL A 250 -30.65 -0.23 18.57
C VAL A 250 -31.15 -0.83 19.88
N VAL A 251 -30.94 -0.13 20.99
CA VAL A 251 -31.38 -0.54 22.32
C VAL A 251 -32.68 0.17 22.71
N LYS A 252 -32.81 1.43 22.32
CA LYS A 252 -34.03 2.22 22.51
C LYS A 252 -34.40 2.87 21.18
N GLU A 253 -35.60 2.55 20.69
CA GLU A 253 -36.19 3.15 19.48
C GLU A 253 -36.60 4.60 19.72
N GLY A 254 -36.77 5.37 18.65
CA GLY A 254 -37.15 6.77 18.74
C GLY A 254 -36.84 7.55 17.47
N ILE A 255 -36.91 8.88 17.57
CA ILE A 255 -36.60 9.78 16.47
C ILE A 255 -35.24 10.44 16.70
N ILE A 256 -34.47 10.59 15.62
CA ILE A 256 -33.25 11.38 15.58
C ILE A 256 -33.36 12.48 14.54
N HIS A 257 -32.70 13.60 14.80
CA HIS A 257 -32.57 14.74 13.90
C HIS A 257 -31.09 15.03 13.63
N GLN A 258 -30.81 15.48 12.41
CA GLN A 258 -29.52 16.06 12.10
C GLN A 258 -29.28 17.26 13.04
N GLY A 259 -28.11 17.29 13.67
CA GLY A 259 -27.75 18.28 14.68
C GLY A 259 -27.96 17.81 16.13
N ASP A 260 -28.63 16.68 16.36
CA ASP A 260 -28.80 16.13 17.72
C ASP A 260 -27.45 15.91 18.41
N SER A 261 -27.39 16.19 19.71
CA SER A 261 -26.20 15.94 20.51
C SER A 261 -25.94 14.44 20.66
N VAL A 262 -24.68 14.04 20.55
CA VAL A 262 -24.24 12.65 20.77
C VAL A 262 -23.63 12.53 22.16
N GLU A 263 -24.33 11.84 23.06
CA GLU A 263 -23.87 11.55 24.42
C GLU A 263 -23.26 10.14 24.48
N VAL A 264 -22.04 10.01 25.01
CA VAL A 264 -21.41 8.70 25.22
C VAL A 264 -21.71 8.23 26.64
N LEU A 265 -22.60 7.24 26.76
CA LEU A 265 -23.09 6.71 28.04
C LEU A 265 -22.08 5.74 28.69
N SER A 266 -21.31 5.02 27.89
CA SER A 266 -20.21 4.17 28.38
C SER A 266 -19.19 3.88 27.29
N TYR A 267 -17.98 3.49 27.73
CA TYR A 267 -16.84 3.22 26.87
C TYR A 267 -16.44 1.75 26.88
N ARG A 268 -15.66 1.36 25.87
CA ARG A 268 -14.99 0.07 25.71
C ARG A 268 -13.54 0.29 25.30
N THR A 269 -12.72 -0.74 25.46
CA THR A 269 -11.36 -0.74 24.91
C THR A 269 -11.45 -0.86 23.37
N PRO A 270 -10.90 0.10 22.61
CA PRO A 270 -10.88 0.03 21.15
C PRO A 270 -9.91 -1.05 20.67
N GLU A 271 -10.19 -1.61 19.49
CA GLU A 271 -9.30 -2.53 18.79
C GLU A 271 -7.97 -1.82 18.44
N GLN A 272 -6.85 -2.53 18.58
CA GLN A 272 -5.53 -1.98 18.27
C GLN A 272 -5.08 -2.38 16.88
N TYR A 273 -4.75 -1.37 16.08
CA TYR A 273 -4.23 -1.55 14.72
C TYR A 273 -2.75 -1.14 14.66
N LYS A 274 -1.94 -1.91 13.92
CA LYS A 274 -0.56 -1.53 13.62
C LYS A 274 -0.55 -0.52 12.48
N ASP A 275 -0.20 0.73 12.78
CA ASP A 275 0.18 1.71 11.77
C ASP A 275 1.57 1.33 11.24
N ARG A 276 1.63 0.90 9.97
CA ARG A 276 2.86 0.42 9.33
C ARG A 276 3.73 1.56 8.81
N ARG A 277 3.19 2.78 8.74
CA ARG A 277 3.94 3.97 8.29
C ARG A 277 4.38 4.81 9.47
N ILE A 278 5.56 5.39 9.35
CA ILE A 278 6.13 6.31 10.32
C ILE A 278 6.33 7.64 9.61
N ALA A 279 5.80 8.71 10.20
CA ALA A 279 6.11 10.06 9.77
C ALA A 279 7.51 10.42 10.27
N LEU A 280 8.37 10.82 9.35
CA LEU A 280 9.76 11.16 9.58
C LEU A 280 9.99 12.63 9.26
N THR A 281 10.64 13.35 10.17
CA THR A 281 11.06 14.75 9.95
C THR A 281 12.53 14.78 9.59
N CYS A 282 12.88 15.45 8.49
CA CYS A 282 14.27 15.68 8.11
C CYS A 282 14.94 16.62 9.12
N ILE A 283 16.02 16.17 9.74
CA ILE A 283 16.77 16.92 10.77
C ILE A 283 18.16 17.35 10.32
N LYS A 284 18.70 16.72 9.27
CA LYS A 284 20.00 17.07 8.69
C LYS A 284 19.97 16.81 7.19
N ARG A 285 20.58 17.72 6.43
CA ARG A 285 20.86 17.59 5.00
C ARG A 285 22.32 17.97 4.77
N GLU A 286 23.10 17.08 4.17
CA GLU A 286 24.55 17.26 4.04
C GLU A 286 25.04 16.76 2.66
N PRO A 287 25.61 17.63 1.82
CA PRO A 287 26.33 17.19 0.62
C PRO A 287 27.57 16.39 1.02
N ILE A 288 27.72 15.17 0.49
CA ILE A 288 28.82 14.27 0.85
C ILE A 288 29.78 13.97 -0.31
N ALA A 289 29.37 14.25 -1.54
CA ALA A 289 30.17 14.19 -2.77
C ALA A 289 29.43 14.92 -3.90
N LYS A 290 30.04 14.99 -5.08
CA LYS A 290 29.38 15.45 -6.30
C LYS A 290 28.10 14.66 -6.54
N ASP A 291 26.98 15.39 -6.68
CA ASP A 291 25.65 14.82 -6.92
C ASP A 291 25.17 13.83 -5.84
N PHE A 292 25.67 13.94 -4.60
CA PHE A 292 25.37 12.99 -3.53
C PHE A 292 25.11 13.71 -2.20
N VAL A 293 23.93 13.50 -1.61
CA VAL A 293 23.48 14.16 -0.37
C VAL A 293 22.96 13.13 0.63
N SER A 294 23.34 13.27 1.90
CA SER A 294 22.78 12.54 3.03
C SER A 294 21.63 13.31 3.67
N PHE A 295 20.56 12.60 4.01
CA PHE A 295 19.39 13.11 4.72
C PHE A 295 19.17 12.28 5.98
N SER A 296 19.13 12.94 7.14
CA SER A 296 18.88 12.29 8.44
C SER A 296 17.48 12.60 8.95
N PHE A 297 16.82 11.62 9.57
CA PHE A 297 15.43 11.68 9.96
C PHE A 297 15.17 11.18 11.38
N LYS A 298 14.30 11.89 12.11
CA LYS A 298 13.72 11.44 13.38
C LYS A 298 12.23 11.14 13.21
N ALA A 299 11.67 10.28 14.06
CA ALA A 299 10.22 10.12 14.14
C ALA A 299 9.57 11.44 14.58
N GLN A 300 8.44 11.80 13.94
CA GLN A 300 7.68 13.01 14.30
C GLN A 300 7.00 12.88 15.67
N GLN A 301 6.69 11.66 16.10
CA GLN A 301 6.10 11.35 17.41
C GLN A 301 7.18 10.84 18.39
N LYS A 302 6.89 10.82 19.70
CA LYS A 302 7.74 10.18 20.73
C LYS A 302 7.84 8.63 20.59
N LYS A 303 7.53 8.09 19.41
CA LYS A 303 7.69 6.67 19.10
C LYS A 303 9.17 6.41 18.76
N PRO A 304 9.79 5.37 19.35
CA PRO A 304 11.14 4.98 18.96
C PRO A 304 11.15 4.52 17.49
N LEU A 305 12.23 4.83 16.78
CA LEU A 305 12.48 4.25 15.46
C LEU A 305 12.70 2.74 15.62
N ALA A 306 12.20 1.96 14.67
CA ALA A 306 12.47 0.52 14.65
C ALA A 306 13.97 0.28 14.46
N SER A 307 14.53 -0.71 15.16
CA SER A 307 15.91 -1.14 14.90
C SER A 307 16.01 -1.83 13.53
N TYR A 308 17.23 -1.94 13.01
CA TYR A 308 17.54 -2.54 11.72
C TYR A 308 18.92 -3.18 11.74
N SER A 309 19.20 -4.06 10.77
CA SER A 309 20.53 -4.66 10.59
C SER A 309 21.39 -3.82 9.63
N PRO A 310 22.70 -3.66 9.87
CA PRO A 310 23.56 -2.83 9.02
C PRO A 310 23.59 -3.34 7.58
N GLY A 311 23.15 -2.51 6.63
CA GLY A 311 22.97 -2.87 5.21
C GLY A 311 21.51 -2.84 4.74
N GLN A 312 20.54 -2.88 5.65
CA GLN A 312 19.12 -2.79 5.28
C GLN A 312 18.73 -1.42 4.70
N TYR A 313 17.64 -1.41 3.93
CA TYR A 313 17.05 -0.22 3.33
C TYR A 313 15.79 0.26 4.04
N LEU A 314 15.48 1.54 3.84
CA LEU A 314 14.25 2.19 4.27
C LEU A 314 13.38 2.50 3.05
N PRO A 315 12.17 1.93 2.95
CA PRO A 315 11.18 2.38 1.98
C PRO A 315 10.66 3.76 2.40
N ILE A 316 10.80 4.74 1.52
CA ILE A 316 10.26 6.10 1.71
C ILE A 316 9.21 6.39 0.64
N HIS A 317 8.24 7.22 1.00
CA HIS A 317 7.15 7.66 0.16
C HIS A 317 7.24 9.17 -0.03
N ILE A 318 7.40 9.60 -1.29
CA ILE A 318 7.55 11.00 -1.68
C ILE A 318 6.38 11.40 -2.56
N SER A 319 5.74 12.52 -2.25
CA SER A 319 4.70 13.08 -3.11
C SER A 319 5.30 14.10 -4.09
N ILE A 320 5.12 13.86 -5.39
CA ILE A 320 5.56 14.74 -6.48
C ILE A 320 4.35 14.93 -7.40
N ASN A 321 3.92 16.18 -7.62
CA ASN A 321 2.75 16.51 -8.46
C ASN A 321 1.50 15.68 -8.11
N ASN A 322 1.19 15.54 -6.82
CA ASN A 322 0.07 14.74 -6.28
C ASN A 322 0.12 13.23 -6.57
N GLN A 323 1.25 12.70 -7.09
CA GLN A 323 1.52 11.28 -7.20
C GLN A 323 2.50 10.84 -6.10
N ILE A 324 2.28 9.66 -5.51
CA ILE A 324 3.18 9.08 -4.49
C ILE A 324 4.16 8.13 -5.17
N PHE A 325 5.45 8.40 -5.00
CA PHE A 325 6.52 7.53 -5.42
C PHE A 325 7.16 6.87 -4.21
N GLU A 326 7.20 5.54 -4.22
CA GLU A 326 7.96 4.76 -3.25
C GLU A 326 9.37 4.50 -3.77
N ARG A 327 10.39 4.70 -2.94
CA ARG A 327 11.77 4.28 -3.23
C ARG A 327 12.42 3.68 -1.99
N CYS A 328 13.26 2.69 -2.22
CA CYS A 328 14.10 2.09 -1.19
C CYS A 328 15.48 2.76 -1.21
N TYR A 329 15.92 3.27 -0.08
CA TYR A 329 17.29 3.76 0.09
C TYR A 329 17.95 3.04 1.26
N THR A 330 19.16 2.54 1.06
CA THR A 330 19.93 1.91 2.14
C THR A 330 20.15 2.88 3.29
N LEU A 331 19.95 2.41 4.52
CA LEU A 331 20.26 3.16 5.72
C LEU A 331 21.78 3.21 5.87
N SER A 332 22.37 4.34 5.51
CA SER A 332 23.81 4.57 5.63
C SER A 332 24.27 4.78 7.07
N SER A 333 23.40 5.20 7.99
CA SER A 333 23.69 5.27 9.44
C SER A 333 23.90 3.88 10.05
N SER A 334 24.57 3.80 11.20
CA SER A 334 24.63 2.57 12.00
C SER A 334 23.48 2.53 13.02
N PRO A 335 22.80 1.38 13.19
CA PRO A 335 21.72 1.22 14.17
C PRO A 335 22.21 1.31 15.62
N LEU A 336 23.53 1.18 15.86
CA LEU A 336 24.13 1.15 17.19
C LEU A 336 24.55 2.54 17.69
N THR A 337 24.97 3.41 16.78
CA THR A 337 25.55 4.72 17.14
C THR A 337 24.63 5.90 16.80
N HIS A 338 23.55 5.67 16.05
CA HIS A 338 22.63 6.72 15.61
C HIS A 338 21.22 6.46 16.14
N GLN A 339 20.61 7.48 16.77
CA GLN A 339 19.19 7.46 17.18
C GLN A 339 18.26 8.02 16.08
N HIS A 340 18.74 8.03 14.84
CA HIS A 340 18.03 8.56 13.68
C HIS A 340 18.36 7.71 12.45
N TYR A 341 17.50 7.73 11.44
CA TYR A 341 17.78 7.11 10.14
C TYR A 341 18.51 8.08 9.24
N THR A 342 19.59 7.65 8.58
CA THR A 342 20.24 8.43 7.51
C THR A 342 20.25 7.66 6.21
N ILE A 343 19.60 8.19 5.18
CA ILE A 343 19.75 7.71 3.81
C ILE A 343 20.73 8.63 3.08
N SER A 344 21.47 8.07 2.13
CA SER A 344 22.34 8.87 1.27
C SER A 344 21.94 8.62 -0.17
N VAL A 345 21.66 9.70 -0.91
CA VAL A 345 21.02 9.65 -2.22
C VAL A 345 21.91 10.29 -3.27
N LYS A 346 22.29 9.53 -4.28
CA LYS A 346 22.98 10.06 -5.47
C LYS A 346 21.95 10.51 -6.50
N LYS A 347 22.12 11.69 -7.13
CA LYS A 347 21.31 12.07 -8.30
C LYS A 347 21.58 11.07 -9.42
N VAL A 348 20.50 10.75 -10.13
CA VAL A 348 20.55 9.91 -11.32
C VAL A 348 20.00 10.76 -12.45
N ASP A 349 20.62 10.70 -13.62
CA ASP A 349 20.11 11.42 -14.79
C ASP A 349 18.66 10.99 -15.07
N GLN A 350 17.79 11.96 -15.29
CA GLN A 350 16.33 11.78 -15.38
C GLN A 350 15.66 11.06 -14.18
N GLY A 351 16.36 10.95 -13.04
CA GLY A 351 15.87 10.30 -11.84
C GLY A 351 14.83 11.13 -11.11
N MET A 352 13.56 10.74 -11.16
CA MET A 352 12.46 11.52 -10.59
C MET A 352 12.59 11.78 -9.08
N VAL A 353 12.66 10.73 -8.26
CA VAL A 353 12.68 10.86 -6.79
C VAL A 353 14.04 11.33 -6.28
N SER A 354 15.14 10.82 -6.82
CA SER A 354 16.48 11.26 -6.43
C SER A 354 16.71 12.74 -6.70
N ASN A 355 16.26 13.25 -7.86
CA ASN A 355 16.38 14.68 -8.16
C ASN A 355 15.44 15.50 -7.28
N TRP A 356 14.20 15.05 -7.07
CA TRP A 356 13.26 15.74 -6.19
C TRP A 356 13.81 15.88 -4.75
N LEU A 357 14.37 14.81 -4.18
CA LEU A 357 14.96 14.85 -2.84
C LEU A 357 16.09 15.87 -2.75
N HIS A 358 16.93 15.97 -3.77
CA HIS A 358 18.00 16.95 -3.80
C HIS A 358 17.49 18.37 -3.95
N ASP A 359 16.49 18.58 -4.79
CA ASP A 359 16.06 19.91 -5.20
C ASP A 359 15.03 20.51 -4.22
N ASN A 360 14.25 19.67 -3.52
CA ASN A 360 13.09 20.10 -2.74
C ASN A 360 13.19 19.78 -1.25
N LEU A 361 13.72 18.61 -0.86
CA LEU A 361 13.70 18.19 0.54
C LEU A 361 14.67 19.05 1.41
N GLN A 362 14.12 19.75 2.40
CA GLN A 362 14.86 20.56 3.36
C GLN A 362 14.73 20.05 4.81
N VAL A 363 15.59 20.56 5.68
CA VAL A 363 15.47 20.33 7.13
C VAL A 363 14.15 20.93 7.62
N GLY A 364 13.39 20.16 8.39
CA GLY A 364 12.05 20.48 8.87
C GLY A 364 10.92 19.82 8.06
N ASP A 365 11.19 19.39 6.83
CA ASP A 365 10.19 18.72 6.00
C ASP A 365 9.87 17.32 6.52
N ASN A 366 8.66 16.86 6.20
CA ASN A 366 8.18 15.55 6.59
C ASN A 366 8.05 14.61 5.38
N ILE A 367 8.48 13.37 5.58
CA ILE A 367 8.26 12.27 4.63
C ILE A 367 7.58 11.11 5.37
N TRP A 368 6.96 10.21 4.61
CA TRP A 368 6.48 8.95 5.14
C TRP A 368 7.47 7.84 4.85
N SER A 369 7.66 6.92 5.79
CA SER A 369 8.41 5.69 5.57
C SER A 369 7.65 4.47 6.05
N ASP A 370 7.98 3.32 5.51
CA ASP A 370 7.69 2.03 6.17
C ASP A 370 8.77 1.76 7.23
N THR A 371 8.79 0.55 7.80
CA THR A 371 9.91 0.07 8.63
C THR A 371 11.08 -0.39 7.77
N PRO A 372 12.33 -0.34 8.29
CA PRO A 372 13.49 -0.90 7.60
C PRO A 372 13.29 -2.36 7.17
N SER A 373 13.85 -2.73 6.01
CA SER A 373 13.75 -4.07 5.43
C SER A 373 14.95 -4.37 4.52
N GLY A 374 15.01 -5.59 3.98
CA GLY A 374 16.10 -6.04 3.11
C GLY A 374 16.87 -7.23 3.69
N SER A 375 17.47 -8.02 2.79
CA SER A 375 18.21 -9.25 3.09
C SER A 375 19.73 -9.10 2.97
N PHE A 376 20.22 -7.93 2.56
CA PHE A 376 21.64 -7.64 2.45
C PHE A 376 22.12 -6.91 3.71
N TYR A 377 22.53 -7.66 4.72
CA TYR A 377 22.99 -7.09 5.98
C TYR A 377 24.07 -7.96 6.62
N LEU A 378 24.82 -7.37 7.56
CA LEU A 378 25.77 -8.14 8.39
C LEU A 378 25.01 -9.13 9.27
N GLU A 379 25.28 -10.42 9.09
CA GLU A 379 24.78 -11.45 10.00
C GLU A 379 25.58 -11.42 11.31
N PRO A 380 24.94 -11.22 12.47
CA PRO A 380 25.62 -11.37 13.76
C PRO A 380 25.99 -12.85 13.96
N GLN A 381 27.19 -13.13 14.47
CA GLN A 381 27.75 -14.47 14.85
C GLN A 381 28.79 -15.12 13.91
N LYS A 382 29.53 -14.34 13.12
CA LYS A 382 30.68 -14.84 12.36
C LYS A 382 31.96 -14.13 12.82
N GLU A 383 32.78 -14.79 13.64
CA GLU A 383 34.16 -14.38 13.97
C GLU A 383 35.04 -14.49 12.71
N GLN A 384 34.84 -13.61 11.73
CA GLN A 384 35.38 -13.78 10.38
C GLN A 384 35.81 -12.47 9.75
N ASN A 385 36.84 -12.54 8.91
CA ASN A 385 37.38 -11.39 8.20
C ASN A 385 36.35 -10.88 7.18
N THR A 386 36.17 -9.57 7.07
CA THR A 386 35.11 -8.98 6.22
C THR A 386 35.71 -8.17 5.09
N LEU A 387 35.25 -8.43 3.85
CA LEU A 387 35.51 -7.57 2.70
C LEU A 387 34.25 -6.75 2.40
N LEU A 388 34.36 -5.43 2.46
CA LEU A 388 33.33 -4.49 2.04
C LEU A 388 33.74 -3.88 0.71
N ILE A 389 33.07 -4.23 -0.39
CA ILE A 389 33.47 -3.80 -1.74
C ILE A 389 32.30 -3.07 -2.40
N SER A 390 32.53 -1.84 -2.85
CA SER A 390 31.46 -1.05 -3.45
C SER A 390 31.87 -0.22 -4.65
N ALA A 391 30.87 0.16 -5.46
CA ALA A 391 31.03 1.15 -6.51
C ALA A 391 29.90 2.19 -6.49
N GLY A 392 30.25 3.47 -6.66
CA GLY A 392 29.28 4.57 -6.73
C GLY A 392 28.36 4.66 -5.51
N SER A 393 27.03 4.66 -5.71
CA SER A 393 26.07 4.71 -4.60
C SER A 393 26.07 3.44 -3.72
N GLY A 394 26.64 2.34 -4.22
CA GLY A 394 26.84 1.07 -3.51
C GLY A 394 27.61 1.18 -2.19
N ILE A 395 28.28 2.32 -1.95
CA ILE A 395 28.98 2.59 -0.69
C ILE A 395 28.03 2.68 0.51
N THR A 396 26.75 2.99 0.30
CA THR A 396 25.78 3.27 1.37
C THR A 396 25.57 2.10 2.35
N PRO A 397 25.35 0.85 1.91
CA PRO A 397 25.35 -0.30 2.82
C PRO A 397 26.71 -0.49 3.47
N MET A 398 27.81 -0.33 2.73
CA MET A 398 29.16 -0.54 3.25
C MET A 398 29.48 0.42 4.40
N MET A 399 29.03 1.69 4.33
CA MET A 399 29.17 2.63 5.44
C MET A 399 28.35 2.23 6.66
N SER A 400 27.12 1.73 6.46
CA SER A 400 26.30 1.21 7.58
C SER A 400 27.02 0.07 8.29
N MET A 401 27.57 -0.87 7.51
CA MET A 401 28.32 -2.04 7.98
C MET A 401 29.61 -1.62 8.69
N LEU A 402 30.45 -0.80 8.05
CA LEU A 402 31.72 -0.30 8.59
C LEU A 402 31.51 0.43 9.93
N ARG A 403 30.55 1.37 9.99
CA ARG A 403 30.24 2.11 11.22
C ARG A 403 29.78 1.19 12.35
N SER A 404 29.05 0.12 12.02
CA SER A 404 28.55 -0.84 13.02
C SER A 404 29.65 -1.76 13.52
N LEU A 405 30.49 -2.28 12.62
CA LEU A 405 31.66 -3.09 12.97
C LEU A 405 32.63 -2.32 13.87
N ILE A 406 32.88 -1.03 13.59
CA ILE A 406 33.68 -0.15 14.46
C ILE A 406 33.02 0.00 15.84
N ALA A 407 31.71 0.23 15.89
CA ALA A 407 30.98 0.40 17.15
C ALA A 407 31.01 -0.88 18.02
N GLU A 408 30.98 -2.04 17.38
CA GLU A 408 31.09 -3.35 18.03
C GLU A 408 32.54 -3.76 18.35
N LYS A 409 33.53 -2.96 17.92
CA LYS A 409 34.97 -3.28 17.99
C LYS A 409 35.34 -4.56 17.24
N ASN A 410 34.60 -4.90 16.18
CA ASN A 410 34.85 -6.03 15.30
C ASN A 410 35.53 -5.57 14.00
N THR A 411 36.75 -5.04 14.13
CA THR A 411 37.50 -4.41 13.01
C THR A 411 38.65 -5.26 12.49
N GLN A 412 38.96 -6.39 13.15
CA GLN A 412 40.07 -7.26 12.77
C GLN A 412 39.81 -7.92 11.41
N GLY A 413 40.76 -7.78 10.49
CA GLY A 413 40.65 -8.35 9.14
C GLY A 413 39.60 -7.65 8.26
N LEU A 414 39.15 -6.45 8.64
CA LEU A 414 38.24 -5.65 7.84
C LEU A 414 38.99 -4.92 6.73
N ILE A 415 38.54 -5.12 5.49
CA ILE A 415 39.08 -4.46 4.31
C ILE A 415 37.94 -3.83 3.51
N PHE A 416 38.12 -2.57 3.17
CA PHE A 416 37.14 -1.74 2.48
C PHE A 416 37.69 -1.30 1.13
N TYR A 417 36.97 -1.62 0.06
CA TYR A 417 37.25 -1.13 -1.30
C TYR A 417 36.09 -0.28 -1.80
N HIS A 418 36.40 0.90 -2.35
CA HIS A 418 35.42 1.73 -3.02
C HIS A 418 35.91 2.23 -4.37
N TYR A 419 35.08 2.03 -5.39
CA TYR A 419 35.33 2.43 -6.77
C TYR A 419 34.43 3.60 -7.18
N CYS A 420 35.06 4.69 -7.61
CA CYS A 420 34.35 5.86 -8.14
C CYS A 420 35.09 6.44 -9.37
N ARG A 421 34.54 7.49 -9.99
CA ARG A 421 35.10 8.03 -11.24
C ARG A 421 36.28 8.96 -10.98
N THR A 422 36.06 9.97 -10.15
CA THR A 422 37.02 11.03 -9.82
C THR A 422 37.05 11.29 -8.31
N GLN A 423 38.01 12.09 -7.84
CA GLN A 423 38.11 12.45 -6.43
C GLN A 423 36.85 13.16 -5.90
N ALA A 424 36.17 13.95 -6.75
CA ALA A 424 34.92 14.62 -6.39
C ALA A 424 33.74 13.65 -6.21
N ASP A 425 33.85 12.42 -6.70
CA ASP A 425 32.81 11.39 -6.59
C ASP A 425 32.93 10.55 -5.32
N ILE A 426 33.98 10.71 -4.49
CA ILE A 426 34.23 9.91 -3.28
C ILE A 426 33.24 10.31 -2.17
N PRO A 427 32.21 9.51 -1.87
CA PRO A 427 31.28 9.82 -0.80
C PRO A 427 31.94 9.57 0.55
N PHE A 428 31.67 10.42 1.54
CA PHE A 428 32.23 10.30 2.89
C PHE A 428 33.77 10.38 2.97
N ALA A 429 34.43 11.04 2.01
CA ALA A 429 35.89 11.10 1.93
C ALA A 429 36.57 11.52 3.26
N THR A 430 36.06 12.59 3.89
CA THR A 430 36.58 13.09 5.18
C THR A 430 36.45 12.07 6.30
N GLU A 431 35.34 11.34 6.35
CA GLU A 431 35.09 10.32 7.36
C GLU A 431 35.95 9.08 7.14
N LEU A 432 36.06 8.60 5.90
CA LEU A 432 36.93 7.46 5.56
C LEU A 432 38.40 7.75 5.92
N ALA A 433 38.90 8.96 5.62
CA ALA A 433 40.24 9.39 6.01
C ALA A 433 40.40 9.57 7.53
N ALA A 434 39.33 9.85 8.27
CA ALA A 434 39.35 9.87 9.73
C ALA A 434 39.40 8.45 10.30
N ILE A 435 38.60 7.53 9.74
CA ILE A 435 38.58 6.10 10.13
C ILE A 435 39.95 5.48 9.91
N GLU A 436 40.56 5.67 8.74
CA GLU A 436 41.89 5.12 8.44
C GLU A 436 42.97 5.59 9.44
N ARG A 437 42.89 6.86 9.89
CA ARG A 437 43.80 7.40 10.91
C ARG A 437 43.52 6.88 12.32
N GLN A 438 42.25 6.64 12.65
CA GLN A 438 41.82 6.23 13.99
C GLN A 438 41.89 4.70 14.19
N HIS A 439 41.76 3.94 13.10
CA HIS A 439 41.68 2.48 13.07
C HIS A 439 42.67 1.94 12.02
N PRO A 440 43.99 1.99 12.30
CA PRO A 440 45.01 1.56 11.34
C PRO A 440 44.94 0.07 10.99
N GLU A 441 44.20 -0.74 11.75
CA GLU A 441 43.90 -2.13 11.43
C GLU A 441 42.92 -2.31 10.28
N ILE A 442 42.08 -1.29 9.99
CA ILE A 442 41.12 -1.30 8.88
C ILE A 442 41.84 -0.82 7.63
N LYS A 443 41.88 -1.66 6.60
CA LYS A 443 42.50 -1.30 5.32
C LYS A 443 41.46 -0.67 4.40
N ILE A 444 41.64 0.59 4.02
CA ILE A 444 40.72 1.31 3.14
C ILE A 444 41.42 1.60 1.80
N PHE A 445 40.79 1.17 0.72
CA PHE A 445 41.28 1.36 -0.64
C PHE A 445 40.24 2.11 -1.46
N ILE A 446 40.62 3.29 -1.94
CA ILE A 446 39.80 4.10 -2.87
C ILE A 446 40.40 4.00 -4.26
N CYS A 447 39.58 3.61 -5.23
CA CYS A 447 39.98 3.36 -6.61
C CYS A 447 39.28 4.34 -7.55
N LEU A 448 40.07 5.15 -8.26
CA LEU A 448 39.56 6.10 -9.25
C LEU A 448 39.62 5.48 -10.66
N THR A 449 38.47 5.40 -11.32
CA THR A 449 38.33 4.71 -12.62
C THR A 449 38.59 5.61 -13.83
N GLN A 450 38.56 6.93 -13.66
CA GLN A 450 38.72 7.92 -14.74
C GLN A 450 39.77 9.00 -14.44
N GLN A 451 40.45 8.91 -13.30
CA GLN A 451 41.47 9.86 -12.87
C GLN A 451 42.66 9.06 -12.34
N GLN A 452 43.87 9.40 -12.79
CA GLN A 452 45.08 8.97 -12.12
C GLN A 452 45.42 9.98 -11.03
N ASP A 453 45.79 9.46 -9.86
CA ASP A 453 46.16 10.27 -8.71
C ASP A 453 47.20 9.50 -7.90
N SER A 454 48.31 10.17 -7.55
CA SER A 454 49.37 9.61 -6.71
C SER A 454 48.94 9.38 -5.26
N THR A 455 47.82 9.96 -4.82
CA THR A 455 47.32 9.86 -3.44
C THR A 455 46.45 8.63 -3.19
N HIS A 456 45.98 7.95 -4.24
CA HIS A 456 45.06 6.81 -4.14
C HIS A 456 45.75 5.48 -4.48
N SER A 457 45.35 4.41 -3.81
CA SER A 457 46.06 3.12 -3.83
C SER A 457 45.99 2.39 -5.18
N PHE A 458 44.92 2.59 -5.96
CA PHE A 458 44.71 1.93 -7.24
C PHE A 458 44.01 2.85 -8.26
N CYS A 459 44.29 2.63 -9.54
CA CYS A 459 43.65 3.32 -10.65
C CYS A 459 43.07 2.35 -11.67
N GLY A 460 41.96 2.74 -12.30
CA GLY A 460 41.29 1.94 -13.33
C GLY A 460 40.12 1.10 -12.81
N ARG A 461 39.53 0.32 -13.73
CA ARG A 461 38.40 -0.57 -13.40
C ARG A 461 38.89 -1.76 -12.59
N ILE A 462 37.99 -2.36 -11.80
CA ILE A 462 38.27 -3.54 -10.98
C ILE A 462 38.93 -4.66 -11.80
N CYS A 463 40.03 -5.19 -11.29
CA CYS A 463 40.83 -6.24 -11.90
C CYS A 463 41.52 -7.09 -10.82
N ALA A 464 42.15 -8.20 -11.23
CA ALA A 464 42.78 -9.14 -10.31
C ALA A 464 43.91 -8.50 -9.49
N GLU A 465 44.64 -7.56 -10.09
CA GLU A 465 45.78 -6.85 -9.51
C GLU A 465 45.42 -6.09 -8.23
N HIS A 466 44.18 -5.59 -8.12
CA HIS A 466 43.71 -4.87 -6.93
C HIS A 466 43.59 -5.76 -5.69
N PHE A 467 43.54 -7.08 -5.87
CA PHE A 467 43.36 -8.07 -4.81
C PHE A 467 44.62 -8.89 -4.51
N VAL A 468 45.74 -8.65 -5.22
CA VAL A 468 46.99 -9.45 -5.09
C VAL A 468 47.55 -9.47 -3.66
N SER A 469 47.27 -8.45 -2.87
CA SER A 469 47.69 -8.38 -1.46
C SER A 469 46.84 -9.22 -0.50
N LEU A 470 45.70 -9.75 -0.95
CA LEU A 470 44.80 -10.57 -0.15
C LEU A 470 45.32 -12.01 -0.11
N GLN A 471 45.84 -12.44 1.03
CA GLN A 471 46.25 -13.83 1.27
C GLN A 471 45.09 -14.63 1.86
N SER A 472 44.79 -15.79 1.27
CA SER A 472 43.79 -16.77 1.73
C SER A 472 42.37 -16.21 1.97
N LEU A 473 41.58 -16.11 0.90
CA LEU A 473 40.19 -15.64 0.95
C LEU A 473 39.19 -16.65 1.56
N ALA A 474 39.63 -17.86 1.91
CA ALA A 474 38.77 -18.94 2.40
C ALA A 474 37.94 -18.54 3.64
N ASN A 475 38.48 -17.65 4.49
CA ASN A 475 37.86 -17.22 5.74
C ASN A 475 37.22 -15.83 5.65
N TYR A 476 37.18 -15.22 4.45
CA TYR A 476 36.56 -13.92 4.26
C TYR A 476 35.09 -14.05 3.89
N HIS A 477 34.29 -13.08 4.34
CA HIS A 477 32.93 -12.84 3.87
C HIS A 477 32.92 -11.54 3.08
N ALA A 478 32.54 -11.63 1.80
CA ALA A 478 32.55 -10.49 0.90
C ALA A 478 31.14 -9.94 0.69
N TYR A 479 30.94 -8.70 1.10
CA TYR A 479 29.73 -7.93 0.84
C TYR A 479 30.01 -6.96 -0.31
N VAL A 480 29.28 -7.13 -1.41
CA VAL A 480 29.53 -6.41 -2.66
C VAL A 480 28.30 -5.62 -3.10
N CYS A 481 28.44 -4.31 -3.28
CA CYS A 481 27.34 -3.49 -3.79
C CYS A 481 27.78 -2.53 -4.89
N GLY A 482 27.16 -2.66 -6.07
CA GLY A 482 27.47 -1.85 -7.25
C GLY A 482 26.49 -2.13 -8.40
N ASN A 483 26.85 -1.71 -9.60
CA ASN A 483 26.09 -2.10 -10.79
C ASN A 483 26.32 -3.59 -11.12
N ALA A 484 25.44 -4.17 -11.94
CA ALA A 484 25.47 -5.60 -12.25
C ALA A 484 26.83 -6.09 -12.78
N ARG A 485 27.44 -5.35 -13.71
CA ARG A 485 28.75 -5.70 -14.27
C ARG A 485 29.84 -5.69 -13.20
N PHE A 486 29.86 -4.68 -12.33
CA PHE A 486 30.81 -4.59 -11.24
C PHE A 486 30.68 -5.77 -10.28
N SER A 487 29.46 -6.08 -9.84
CA SER A 487 29.23 -7.19 -8.90
C SER A 487 29.60 -8.54 -9.53
N GLN A 488 29.24 -8.79 -10.79
CA GLN A 488 29.60 -10.01 -11.50
C GLN A 488 31.11 -10.17 -11.65
N THR A 489 31.81 -9.14 -12.13
CA THR A 489 33.28 -9.19 -12.26
C THR A 489 33.95 -9.38 -10.89
N THR A 490 33.44 -8.74 -9.84
CA THR A 490 33.97 -8.93 -8.47
C THR A 490 33.79 -10.38 -8.02
N GLN A 491 32.62 -10.97 -8.28
CA GLN A 491 32.32 -12.35 -7.91
C GLN A 491 33.30 -13.33 -8.58
N GLU A 492 33.48 -13.20 -9.90
CA GLU A 492 34.40 -14.04 -10.67
C GLU A 492 35.83 -13.92 -10.14
N LEU A 493 36.31 -12.69 -9.90
CA LEU A 493 37.66 -12.45 -9.39
C LEU A 493 37.88 -13.06 -8.00
N LEU A 494 36.96 -12.85 -7.06
CA LEU A 494 37.13 -13.34 -5.68
C LEU A 494 37.01 -14.86 -5.59
N ILE A 495 36.07 -15.47 -6.31
CA ILE A 495 35.93 -16.93 -6.33
C ILE A 495 37.18 -17.58 -6.95
N ASN A 496 37.72 -17.02 -8.04
CA ASN A 496 38.95 -17.51 -8.65
C ASN A 496 40.18 -17.38 -7.72
N GLN A 497 40.13 -16.45 -6.76
CA GLN A 497 41.15 -16.28 -5.72
C GLN A 497 40.87 -17.09 -4.44
N GLY A 498 39.84 -17.95 -4.45
CA GLY A 498 39.56 -18.90 -3.38
C GLY A 498 38.49 -18.45 -2.37
N LEU A 499 37.70 -17.41 -2.65
CA LEU A 499 36.52 -17.09 -1.85
C LEU A 499 35.44 -18.18 -2.04
N PRO A 500 34.91 -18.80 -0.98
CA PRO A 500 33.80 -19.72 -1.10
C PRO A 500 32.56 -19.00 -1.65
N ALA A 501 31.85 -19.61 -2.60
CA ALA A 501 30.66 -19.00 -3.21
C ALA A 501 29.58 -18.65 -2.17
N ALA A 502 29.45 -19.43 -1.09
CA ALA A 502 28.53 -19.18 0.01
C ALA A 502 28.89 -17.95 0.87
N HIS A 503 30.11 -17.43 0.73
CA HIS A 503 30.61 -16.26 1.46
C HIS A 503 30.56 -14.98 0.61
N PHE A 504 29.96 -15.04 -0.58
CA PHE A 504 29.75 -13.88 -1.44
C PHE A 504 28.31 -13.39 -1.32
N TYR A 505 28.13 -12.19 -0.77
CA TYR A 505 26.84 -11.53 -0.61
C TYR A 505 26.79 -10.31 -1.51
N GLN A 506 25.67 -10.07 -2.19
CA GLN A 506 25.55 -8.92 -3.07
C GLN A 506 24.19 -8.22 -3.00
N GLU A 507 24.22 -6.92 -3.26
CA GLU A 507 23.05 -6.07 -3.52
C GLU A 507 23.30 -5.20 -4.76
N GLN A 508 22.23 -4.88 -5.50
CA GLN A 508 22.29 -4.10 -6.74
C GLN A 508 21.23 -3.01 -6.74
N PHE A 509 21.61 -1.73 -6.88
CA PHE A 509 20.66 -0.61 -6.86
C PHE A 509 20.01 -0.28 -8.19
N SER A 510 20.61 -0.74 -9.28
CA SER A 510 20.10 -0.53 -10.63
C SER A 510 20.48 -1.70 -11.51
N GLN A 511 19.49 -2.38 -12.08
CA GLN A 511 19.73 -3.25 -13.21
C GLN A 511 19.63 -2.44 -14.49
N GLN A 512 20.74 -2.36 -15.24
CA GLN A 512 20.62 -2.02 -16.65
C GLN A 512 19.98 -3.22 -17.33
N LEU A 513 18.80 -3.00 -17.91
CA LEU A 513 18.12 -3.99 -18.69
C LEU A 513 18.89 -4.19 -20.00
N ALA A 514 19.30 -5.42 -20.30
CA ALA A 514 19.82 -5.75 -21.62
C ALA A 514 18.66 -5.69 -22.62
N VAL A 515 18.66 -4.69 -23.50
CA VAL A 515 17.68 -4.56 -24.59
C VAL A 515 18.21 -5.27 -25.84
N PRO A 516 17.35 -5.94 -26.65
CA PRO A 516 17.74 -6.43 -27.96
C PRO A 516 18.19 -5.30 -28.90
N GLU A 517 19.13 -5.57 -29.80
CA GLU A 517 19.68 -4.54 -30.72
C GLU A 517 18.65 -3.98 -31.71
N GLN A 518 17.67 -4.78 -32.13
CA GLN A 518 16.61 -4.37 -33.05
C GLN A 518 15.32 -4.03 -32.29
N GLN A 519 14.74 -2.87 -32.58
CA GLN A 519 13.47 -2.44 -32.01
C GLN A 519 12.29 -3.05 -32.76
N HIS A 520 11.38 -3.68 -32.03
CA HIS A 520 10.12 -4.21 -32.55
C HIS A 520 8.95 -3.73 -31.71
N SER A 521 7.82 -3.46 -32.37
CA SER A 521 6.54 -3.24 -31.68
C SER A 521 6.01 -4.55 -31.13
N ILE A 522 5.53 -4.51 -29.90
CA ILE A 522 5.00 -5.67 -29.18
C ILE A 522 3.62 -5.33 -28.67
N ASN A 523 2.69 -6.27 -28.83
CA ASN A 523 1.40 -6.19 -28.19
C ASN A 523 1.48 -6.73 -26.76
N ILE A 524 1.18 -5.88 -25.77
CA ILE A 524 1.23 -6.22 -24.35
C ILE A 524 -0.19 -6.25 -23.81
N GLN A 525 -0.62 -7.41 -23.35
CA GLN A 525 -1.86 -7.58 -22.59
C GLN A 525 -1.52 -7.71 -21.10
N PHE A 526 -1.93 -6.73 -20.30
CA PHE A 526 -1.80 -6.74 -18.85
C PHE A 526 -3.18 -6.85 -18.19
N ASN A 527 -3.41 -7.94 -17.47
CA ASN A 527 -4.73 -8.32 -16.95
C ASN A 527 -5.78 -8.41 -18.09
N GLN A 528 -6.74 -7.48 -18.11
CA GLN A 528 -7.80 -7.40 -19.12
C GLN A 528 -7.55 -6.31 -20.16
N GLN A 529 -6.50 -5.50 -20.01
CA GLN A 529 -6.21 -4.37 -20.89
C GLN A 529 -5.04 -4.67 -21.80
N GLN A 530 -5.08 -4.10 -22.99
CA GLN A 530 -4.14 -4.38 -24.07
C GLN A 530 -3.66 -3.06 -24.65
N PHE A 531 -2.36 -2.95 -24.88
CA PHE A 531 -1.73 -1.76 -25.44
C PHE A 531 -0.51 -2.14 -26.27
N THR A 532 -0.09 -1.21 -27.13
CA THR A 532 1.08 -1.38 -27.99
C THR A 532 2.31 -0.87 -27.26
N GLY A 533 3.28 -1.75 -27.03
CA GLY A 533 4.60 -1.47 -26.50
C GLY A 533 5.72 -1.85 -27.48
N HIS A 534 6.90 -2.13 -26.94
CA HIS A 534 8.11 -2.49 -27.67
C HIS A 534 9.13 -3.25 -26.81
N ASN A 535 10.12 -3.86 -27.45
CA ASN A 535 11.21 -4.59 -26.77
C ASN A 535 12.36 -3.71 -26.24
N GLN A 536 12.18 -2.39 -26.13
CA GLN A 536 13.25 -1.46 -25.71
C GLN A 536 13.07 -0.88 -24.29
N ALA A 537 12.05 -1.31 -23.54
CA ALA A 537 11.81 -0.86 -22.16
C ALA A 537 11.27 -1.99 -21.28
N SER A 538 11.29 -1.79 -19.97
CA SER A 538 10.73 -2.76 -19.03
C SER A 538 9.22 -2.90 -19.22
N LEU A 539 8.67 -4.06 -18.87
CA LEU A 539 7.23 -4.24 -18.77
C LEU A 539 6.61 -3.22 -17.81
N LEU A 540 7.28 -2.92 -16.69
CA LEU A 540 6.77 -1.93 -15.73
C LEU A 540 6.61 -0.55 -16.36
N ASP A 541 7.65 -0.01 -17.00
CA ASP A 541 7.61 1.34 -17.58
C ASP A 541 6.54 1.45 -18.67
N GLN A 542 6.36 0.38 -19.45
CA GLN A 542 5.37 0.33 -20.52
C GLN A 542 3.94 0.21 -19.98
N ILE A 543 3.73 -0.56 -18.91
CA ILE A 543 2.43 -0.66 -18.21
C ILE A 543 2.10 0.69 -17.55
N GLU A 544 3.07 1.36 -16.92
CA GLU A 544 2.89 2.70 -16.33
C GLU A 544 2.62 3.76 -17.41
N ALA A 545 3.31 3.72 -18.55
CA ALA A 545 3.07 4.63 -19.66
C ALA A 545 1.71 4.44 -20.34
N ALA A 546 1.11 3.26 -20.18
CA ALA A 546 -0.26 2.97 -20.58
C ALA A 546 -1.31 3.32 -19.50
N ASP A 547 -0.90 4.02 -18.43
CA ASP A 547 -1.70 4.41 -17.28
C ASP A 547 -2.37 3.21 -16.55
N LEU A 548 -1.74 2.03 -16.63
CA LEU A 548 -2.25 0.81 -16.02
C LEU A 548 -1.68 0.60 -14.61
N PRO A 549 -2.52 0.25 -13.61
CA PRO A 549 -2.06 0.11 -12.24
C PRO A 549 -1.31 -1.21 -12.03
N ILE A 550 -0.04 -1.11 -11.67
CA ILE A 550 0.83 -2.24 -11.31
C ILE A 550 1.55 -1.94 -10.00
N LYS A 551 1.48 -2.88 -9.04
CA LYS A 551 2.24 -2.82 -7.79
C LYS A 551 3.72 -2.77 -8.13
N ASN A 552 4.42 -1.75 -7.65
CA ASN A 552 5.86 -1.63 -7.82
C ASN A 552 6.49 -0.93 -6.58
N GLY A 553 7.79 -0.63 -6.62
CA GLY A 553 8.51 -0.08 -5.47
C GLY A 553 9.98 0.18 -5.81
N CYS A 554 10.85 -0.83 -5.63
CA CYS A 554 12.29 -0.66 -5.84
C CYS A 554 12.70 -0.35 -7.30
N ARG A 555 11.91 -0.80 -8.29
CA ARG A 555 12.22 -0.75 -9.74
C ARG A 555 13.60 -1.31 -10.14
N ALA A 556 14.20 -2.13 -9.28
CA ALA A 556 15.53 -2.71 -9.46
C ALA A 556 15.56 -4.23 -9.20
N GLY A 557 14.38 -4.86 -9.12
CA GLY A 557 14.28 -6.30 -8.93
C GLY A 557 14.60 -6.78 -7.51
N LEU A 558 14.52 -5.91 -6.50
CA LEU A 558 14.89 -6.20 -5.11
C LEU A 558 13.70 -6.49 -4.19
N CYS A 559 12.57 -5.83 -4.38
CA CYS A 559 11.45 -5.89 -3.44
C CYS A 559 10.36 -6.91 -3.80
N GLY A 560 10.38 -7.46 -5.02
CA GLY A 560 9.38 -8.42 -5.50
C GLY A 560 7.97 -7.86 -5.72
N ARG A 561 7.70 -6.58 -5.44
CA ARG A 561 6.36 -5.98 -5.58
C ARG A 561 5.85 -5.96 -7.03
N CYS A 562 6.76 -5.80 -7.99
CA CYS A 562 6.48 -5.78 -9.43
C CYS A 562 6.30 -7.18 -10.05
N LYS A 563 6.13 -8.22 -9.21
CA LYS A 563 5.97 -9.59 -9.68
C LYS A 563 4.67 -9.75 -10.46
N VAL A 564 4.76 -10.35 -11.63
CA VAL A 564 3.64 -10.66 -12.55
C VAL A 564 3.84 -12.07 -13.09
N LYS A 565 2.74 -12.74 -13.43
CA LYS A 565 2.77 -14.04 -14.09
C LYS A 565 2.72 -13.85 -15.60
N VAL A 566 3.63 -14.49 -16.33
CA VAL A 566 3.52 -14.64 -17.79
C VAL A 566 2.54 -15.76 -18.08
N ILE A 567 1.46 -15.42 -18.78
CA ILE A 567 0.42 -16.37 -19.22
C ILE A 567 0.77 -16.90 -20.62
N GLU A 568 1.14 -15.99 -21.52
CA GLU A 568 1.55 -16.28 -22.91
C GLU A 568 2.67 -15.31 -23.31
N GLY A 569 3.58 -15.72 -24.18
CA GLY A 569 4.71 -14.92 -24.67
C GLY A 569 5.99 -15.07 -23.86
N GLU A 570 7.00 -14.26 -24.19
CA GLU A 570 8.35 -14.37 -23.64
C GLU A 570 8.88 -13.03 -23.15
N VAL A 571 9.69 -13.09 -22.09
CA VAL A 571 10.46 -11.95 -21.60
C VAL A 571 11.92 -12.32 -21.42
N LEU A 572 12.79 -11.34 -21.61
CA LEU A 572 14.13 -11.36 -21.08
C LEU A 572 14.08 -10.82 -19.63
N GLN A 573 14.04 -11.73 -18.66
CA GLN A 573 14.10 -11.42 -17.23
C GLN A 573 15.56 -11.25 -16.79
N GLN A 574 15.91 -10.08 -16.24
CA GLN A 574 17.22 -9.85 -15.64
C GLN A 574 17.36 -10.62 -14.31
N PRO A 575 18.59 -11.07 -13.92
CA PRO A 575 18.81 -11.81 -12.68
C PRO A 575 18.31 -11.05 -11.45
N SER A 576 17.54 -11.65 -10.56
CA SER A 576 16.96 -10.93 -9.43
C SER A 576 17.01 -11.76 -8.15
N THR A 577 17.24 -11.10 -7.02
CA THR A 577 17.16 -11.70 -5.68
C THR A 577 15.72 -11.85 -5.17
N ALA A 578 14.75 -11.18 -5.81
CA ALA A 578 13.34 -11.23 -5.45
C ALA A 578 12.52 -12.26 -6.24
N LEU A 579 13.18 -13.07 -7.07
CA LEU A 579 12.61 -14.24 -7.75
C LEU A 579 13.35 -15.51 -7.30
N ASN A 580 12.68 -16.34 -6.51
CA ASN A 580 13.20 -17.65 -6.16
C ASN A 580 12.88 -18.69 -7.26
N ASP A 581 13.41 -19.91 -7.14
CA ASP A 581 13.23 -20.92 -8.19
C ASP A 581 11.78 -21.42 -8.31
N HIS A 582 11.02 -21.41 -7.20
CA HIS A 582 9.59 -21.73 -7.23
C HIS A 582 8.80 -20.67 -8.02
N ASP A 583 9.11 -19.38 -7.85
CA ASP A 583 8.51 -18.29 -8.62
C ASP A 583 8.76 -18.49 -10.13
N LYS A 584 10.02 -18.77 -10.50
CA LYS A 584 10.40 -19.00 -11.91
C LYS A 584 9.65 -20.20 -12.50
N GLN A 585 9.54 -21.30 -11.76
CA GLN A 585 8.79 -22.50 -12.19
C GLN A 585 7.30 -22.22 -12.42
N GLN A 586 6.72 -21.24 -11.72
CA GLN A 586 5.33 -20.82 -11.91
C GLN A 586 5.14 -19.79 -13.03
N GLY A 587 6.20 -19.46 -13.78
CA GLY A 587 6.16 -18.45 -14.84
C GLY A 587 6.09 -17.02 -14.31
N MET A 588 6.54 -16.79 -13.07
CA MET A 588 6.56 -15.45 -12.48
C MET A 588 7.82 -14.69 -12.91
N VAL A 589 7.64 -13.42 -13.24
CA VAL A 589 8.69 -12.48 -13.64
C VAL A 589 8.50 -11.15 -12.89
N LEU A 590 9.52 -10.30 -12.88
CA LEU A 590 9.46 -8.98 -12.25
C LEU A 590 9.33 -7.93 -13.34
N ALA A 591 8.15 -7.33 -13.50
CA ALA A 591 7.88 -6.38 -14.59
C ALA A 591 8.90 -5.24 -14.68
N CYS A 592 9.45 -4.80 -13.54
CA CYS A 592 10.49 -3.78 -13.45
C CYS A 592 11.86 -4.20 -14.00
N CYS A 593 12.07 -5.50 -14.19
CA CYS A 593 13.30 -6.12 -14.63
C CYS A 593 13.09 -7.10 -15.81
N SER A 594 11.93 -7.03 -16.47
CA SER A 594 11.59 -7.88 -17.61
C SER A 594 11.41 -7.02 -18.86
N ILE A 595 12.07 -7.38 -19.96
CA ILE A 595 11.79 -6.81 -21.29
C ILE A 595 11.00 -7.84 -22.10
N PRO A 596 9.85 -7.48 -22.71
CA PRO A 596 9.15 -8.41 -23.59
C PRO A 596 9.94 -8.64 -24.88
N THR A 597 10.07 -9.90 -25.30
CA THR A 597 10.73 -10.29 -26.57
C THR A 597 9.74 -10.73 -27.63
N SER A 598 8.48 -10.97 -27.26
CA SER A 598 7.36 -11.30 -28.15
C SER A 598 6.05 -10.68 -27.64
N ASN A 599 4.98 -10.78 -28.43
CA ASN A 599 3.62 -10.45 -27.96
C ASN A 599 3.32 -11.22 -26.68
N ILE A 600 2.87 -10.52 -25.65
CA ILE A 600 2.87 -11.07 -24.30
C ILE A 600 1.58 -10.78 -23.57
N LYS A 601 1.13 -11.77 -22.79
CA LYS A 601 0.00 -11.67 -21.87
C LYS A 601 0.49 -11.97 -20.47
N ILE A 602 0.29 -11.00 -19.58
CA ILE A 602 0.76 -11.02 -18.20
C ILE A 602 -0.36 -10.64 -17.25
N SER A 603 -0.32 -11.16 -16.03
CA SER A 603 -1.28 -10.84 -14.97
C SER A 603 -0.57 -10.59 -13.64
N GLN A 604 -1.03 -9.60 -12.87
CA GLN A 604 -0.50 -9.34 -11.52
C GLN A 604 -1.45 -9.77 -10.42
#